data_AF-A0A2D6E4C8-F1
#
_entry.id   AF-A0A2D6E4C8-F1
#
_cell.length_a   1.000
_cell.length_b   1.000
_cell.length_c   1.000
_cell.angle_alpha   90.00
_cell.angle_beta   90.00
_cell.angle_gamma   90.00
#
_symmetry.space_group_name_H-M   'P 1'
#
loop_
_entity.id
_entity.type
_entity.pdbx_description
1 polymer ?
#
loop_
_entity_poly.entity_id
_entity_poly.type
_entity_poly.pdbx_seq_one_letter_code
_entity_poly.pdbx_strand_id
1 'polypeptide(L)' 'GFSNTISLLELCDLIKLDKEFGEWRQADQKVYYSDISKVKKMLGWEPQVSYKDGVGRLYDWLKANQKLFS' A
#
# COMPACT_ATOMS: atom_id res chain seq x y z
N GLY A 1 7.35 6.28 -8.51
CA GLY A 1 7.80 5.37 -7.44
C GLY A 1 7.47 6.03 -6.14
N PHE A 2 8.29 7.00 -5.74
CA PHE A 2 8.08 7.82 -4.54
C PHE A 2 6.68 8.45 -4.41
N SER A 3 6.10 8.98 -5.50
CA SER A 3 4.75 9.56 -5.47
C SER A 3 3.62 8.56 -5.15
N ASN A 4 3.92 7.26 -5.12
CA ASN A 4 2.97 6.19 -4.87
C ASN A 4 3.30 5.42 -3.58
N THR A 5 3.84 6.10 -2.57
CA THR A 5 4.12 5.54 -1.24
C THR A 5 2.97 5.78 -0.29
N ILE A 6 2.89 4.95 0.75
CA ILE A 6 1.94 5.10 1.85
C ILE A 6 2.62 4.61 3.13
N SER A 7 2.39 5.31 4.24
CA SER A 7 2.76 4.85 5.58
C SER A 7 1.67 3.97 6.19
N LEU A 8 2.00 3.26 7.28
CA LEU A 8 0.99 2.49 8.02
C LEU A 8 -0.09 3.38 8.62
N LEU A 9 0.25 4.59 9.06
CA LEU A 9 -0.72 5.53 9.62
C LEU A 9 -1.72 6.01 8.56
N GLU A 10 -1.21 6.42 7.39
CA GLU A 10 -2.07 6.83 6.27
C GLU A 10 -2.93 5.67 5.77
N LEU A 11 -2.41 4.44 5.77
CA LEU A 11 -3.21 3.26 5.43
C LEU A 11 -4.35 3.05 6.42
N CYS A 12 -4.06 3.04 7.72
CA CYS A 12 -5.08 2.89 8.77
C CYS A 12 -6.15 3.98 8.66
N ASP A 13 -5.74 5.23 8.44
CA ASP A 13 -6.69 6.35 8.27
C ASP A 13 -7.55 6.18 7.01
N LEU A 14 -6.95 5.72 5.89
CA LEU A 14 -7.65 5.48 4.63
C LEU A 14 -8.76 4.42 4.76
N ILE A 15 -8.51 3.35 5.51
CA ILE A 15 -9.49 2.27 5.72
C ILE A 15 -10.29 2.41 7.04
N LYS A 16 -10.10 3.51 7.78
CA LYS A 16 -10.74 3.80 9.07
C LYS A 16 -10.54 2.68 10.09
N LEU A 17 -9.31 2.19 10.20
CA LEU A 17 -8.91 1.17 11.16
C LEU A 17 -8.34 1.83 12.41
N ASP A 18 -8.89 1.48 13.57
CA ASP A 18 -8.31 1.86 14.85
C ASP A 18 -6.93 1.20 15.02
N LYS A 19 -5.97 1.96 15.54
CA LYS A 19 -4.56 1.57 15.58
C LYS A 19 -3.99 1.76 16.97
N GLU A 20 -3.15 0.82 17.38
CA GLU A 20 -2.36 0.87 18.60
C GLU A 20 -0.88 0.82 18.25
N PHE A 21 -0.05 1.46 19.06
CA PHE A 21 1.40 1.43 18.87
C PHE A 21 2.00 0.26 19.65
N GLY A 22 2.91 -0.45 18.99
CA GLY A 22 3.71 -1.51 19.60
C GLY A 22 5.18 -1.35 19.28
N GLU A 23 5.99 -2.24 19.84
CA GLU A 23 7.43 -2.29 19.56
C GLU A 23 7.72 -2.55 18.08
N TRP A 24 8.84 -2.02 17.60
CA TRP A 24 9.28 -2.25 16.23
C TRP A 24 9.54 -3.74 16.00
N ARG A 25 8.93 -4.32 14.96
CA ARG A 25 9.16 -5.73 14.63
C ARG A 25 10.61 -5.91 14.17
N GLN A 26 11.31 -6.87 14.78
CA GLN A 26 12.66 -7.20 14.39
C GLN A 26 12.69 -7.56 12.90
N ALA A 27 13.68 -7.02 12.18
CA ALA A 27 13.87 -7.12 10.72
C ALA A 27 12.98 -6.25 9.81
N ASP A 28 11.98 -5.53 10.34
CA ASP A 28 11.25 -4.55 9.51
C ASP A 28 12.18 -3.37 9.14
N GLN A 29 12.22 -3.02 7.84
CA GLN A 29 12.86 -1.79 7.37
C GLN A 29 11.94 -0.59 7.67
N LYS A 30 12.51 0.52 8.16
CA LYS A 30 11.72 1.73 8.50
C LYS A 30 10.99 2.32 7.30
N VAL A 31 11.64 2.34 6.15
CA VAL A 31 11.10 2.89 4.90
C VAL A 31 11.64 2.07 3.74
N TYR A 32 10.77 1.73 2.81
CA TYR A 32 11.12 1.15 1.53
C TYR A 32 10.25 1.77 0.43
N TYR A 33 10.88 2.11 -0.69
CA TYR A 33 10.20 2.41 -1.95
C TYR A 33 11.17 2.14 -3.10
N SER A 34 10.64 1.80 -4.26
CA SER A 34 11.46 1.53 -5.45
C SER A 34 11.69 2.82 -6.25
N ASP A 35 12.94 3.10 -6.59
CA ASP A 35 13.24 3.99 -7.72
C ASP A 35 12.84 3.29 -9.02
N ILE A 36 11.92 3.91 -9.76
CA ILE A 36 11.39 3.39 -11.03
C ILE A 36 11.94 4.14 -12.25
N SER A 37 12.93 5.02 -12.07
CA SER A 37 13.54 5.81 -13.14
C SER A 37 14.04 4.94 -14.29
N LYS A 38 14.70 3.82 -13.98
CA LYS A 38 15.23 2.87 -14.97
C LYS A 38 14.15 2.25 -15.85
N VAL A 39 13.09 1.70 -15.24
CA VAL A 39 12.00 1.04 -15.98
C VAL A 39 11.19 2.04 -16.79
N LYS A 40 10.99 3.26 -16.26
CA LYS A 40 10.35 4.36 -16.98
C LYS A 40 11.16 4.76 -18.22
N LYS A 41 12.49 4.88 -18.10
CA LYS A 41 13.37 5.21 -19.23
C LYS A 41 13.41 4.10 -20.29
N MET A 42 13.50 2.85 -19.85
CA MET A 42 13.70 1.71 -20.77
C MET A 42 12.42 1.26 -21.47
N LEU A 43 11.28 1.30 -20.78
CA LEU A 43 10.03 0.70 -21.25
C LEU A 43 8.90 1.73 -21.38
N GLY A 44 9.12 2.98 -21.01
CA GLY A 44 8.03 3.97 -20.89
C GLY A 44 7.02 3.63 -19.79
N TRP A 45 7.30 2.62 -18.96
CA TRP A 45 6.35 2.11 -17.99
C TRP A 45 6.32 2.98 -16.74
N GLU A 46 5.12 3.25 -16.25
CA GLU A 46 4.86 3.86 -14.96
C GLU A 46 3.57 3.28 -14.34
N PRO A 47 3.46 3.24 -13.01
CA PRO A 47 2.25 2.72 -12.34
C PRO A 47 1.04 3.56 -12.74
N GLN A 48 0.01 2.87 -13.25
CA GLN A 48 -1.27 3.49 -13.66
C GLN A 48 -2.32 3.48 -12.56
N VAL A 49 -2.05 2.78 -11.46
CA VAL A 49 -2.95 2.66 -10.31
C VAL A 49 -2.28 3.31 -9.10
N SER A 50 -2.94 4.31 -8.52
CA SER A 50 -2.48 4.94 -7.30
C SER A 50 -2.66 4.02 -6.10
N TYR A 51 -1.93 4.26 -5.01
CA TYR A 51 -2.12 3.50 -3.76
C TYR A 51 -3.55 3.66 -3.24
N LYS A 52 -4.18 4.84 -3.41
CA LYS A 52 -5.56 5.08 -2.98
C LYS A 52 -6.53 4.18 -3.74
N ASP A 53 -6.39 4.14 -5.06
CA ASP A 53 -7.24 3.31 -5.91
C ASP A 53 -6.99 1.82 -5.65
N GLY A 54 -5.72 1.42 -5.52
CA GLY A 54 -5.33 0.03 -5.29
C GLY A 54 -5.85 -0.50 -3.95
N VAL A 55 -5.65 0.25 -2.86
CA VAL A 55 -6.16 -0.10 -1.53
C VAL A 55 -7.69 -0.11 -1.51
N GLY A 56 -8.34 0.87 -2.13
CA GLY A 56 -9.81 0.93 -2.22
C GLY A 56 -10.39 -0.29 -2.93
N ARG A 57 -9.86 -0.65 -4.10
CA ARG A 57 -10.28 -1.86 -4.85
C ARG A 57 -10.10 -3.14 -4.04
N LEU A 58 -8.98 -3.28 -3.33
CA LEU A 58 -8.74 -4.45 -2.47
C LEU A 58 -9.73 -4.51 -1.31
N TYR A 59 -10.00 -3.38 -0.66
CA TYR A 59 -10.93 -3.29 0.45
C TYR A 59 -12.37 -3.66 0.03
N ASP A 60 -12.83 -3.16 -1.12
CA ASP A 60 -14.13 -3.50 -1.67
C ASP A 60 -14.22 -4.99 -2.03
N TRP A 61 -13.15 -5.56 -2.59
CA TRP A 61 -13.08 -6.99 -2.87
C TRP A 61 -13.16 -7.83 -1.60
N LEU A 62 -12.44 -7.46 -0.52
CA LEU A 62 -12.52 -8.15 0.77
C LEU A 62 -13.94 -8.13 1.33
N LYS A 63 -14.63 -6.99 1.25
CA LYS A 63 -16.03 -6.86 1.67
C LYS A 63 -16.99 -7.76 0.90
N ALA A 64 -16.79 -7.89 -0.41
CA ALA A 64 -17.61 -8.75 -1.25
C ALA A 64 -17.34 -10.25 -1.00
N ASN A 65 -16.16 -10.61 -0.46
CA ASN A 65 -15.68 -11.98 -0.33
C ASN A 65 -15.45 -12.41 1.14
N GLN A 66 -16.14 -11.81 2.11
CA GLN A 66 -15.96 -12.11 3.53
C GLN A 66 -16.05 -13.62 3.87
N LYS A 67 -16.90 -14.37 3.14
CA LYS A 67 -17.07 -15.82 3.31
C LYS A 67 -15.80 -16.65 3.04
N LEU A 68 -14.79 -16.09 2.38
CA LEU A 68 -13.51 -16.78 2.15
C LEU A 68 -12.59 -16.73 3.37
N PHE A 69 -12.90 -15.88 4.35
CA PHE A 69 -12.05 -15.60 5.51
C PHE A 69 -12.76 -15.88 6.85
N SER A 70 -13.94 -16.52 6.80
CA SER A 70 -14.73 -16.96 7.96
C SER A 70 -14.50 -18.43 8.28
#